data_AF-A0A0G1F6W8-F1
#
_entry.id   AF-A0A0G1F6W8-F1
#
_cell.length_a   1.000
_cell.length_b   1.000
_cell.length_c   1.000
_cell.angle_alpha   90.00
_cell.angle_beta   90.00
_cell.angle_gamma   90.00
#
_symmetry.space_group_name_H-M   'P 1'
#
loop_
_entity.id
_entity.type
_entity.pdbx_description
1 polymer ?
#
loop_
_entity_poly.entity_id
_entity_poly.type
_entity_poly.pdbx_seq_one_letter_code
_entity_poly.pdbx_strand_id
1 'polypeptide(L)'
;MEKRPRIIIAICLVLSIISIGYILSVKGKPQTGKTGYPLPLAIAKPPQEISVGSPDGNWTLTMKEEKNKETISYRFLISNNDDIFNKEIFAKILSSTDALSIPANTFSPDDKYVFLKETGLNGDAYFVLSVSGESISGNIQTLDISGLFAAKYQDYKITDVTGWGGVGLVVINTDKASGGVGPSFWFEVPSGVFVKLSNRLN
;
A
#
# COMPACT_ATOMS: atom_id res chain seq x y z
N MET A 1 -69.19 -31.25 16.75
CA MET A 1 -69.59 -31.88 15.47
C MET A 1 -69.77 -30.75 14.46
N GLU A 2 -68.72 -30.11 13.95
CA GLU A 2 -67.68 -30.64 13.06
C GLU A 2 -68.26 -31.37 11.84
N LYS A 3 -68.36 -30.64 10.71
CA LYS A 3 -68.18 -31.14 9.34
C LYS A 3 -67.60 -30.01 8.46
N ARG A 4 -66.30 -30.10 8.15
CA ARG A 4 -65.67 -29.50 6.96
C ARG A 4 -65.97 -30.40 5.73
N PRO A 5 -65.51 -30.10 4.50
CA PRO A 5 -65.64 -28.88 3.70
C PRO A 5 -66.17 -29.20 2.27
N ARG A 6 -66.99 -28.32 1.67
CA ARG A 6 -67.34 -28.39 0.22
C ARG A 6 -67.03 -27.09 -0.55
N ILE A 7 -66.28 -26.18 0.05
CA ILE A 7 -66.01 -24.83 -0.49
C ILE A 7 -64.53 -24.70 -0.91
N ILE A 8 -63.97 -25.73 -1.55
CA ILE A 8 -62.59 -25.65 -2.08
C ILE A 8 -62.57 -25.76 -3.62
N ILE A 9 -63.62 -26.25 -4.28
CA ILE A 9 -63.59 -26.49 -5.73
C ILE A 9 -64.13 -25.29 -6.55
N ALA A 10 -64.87 -24.35 -5.94
CA ALA A 10 -65.51 -23.26 -6.67
C ALA A 10 -64.66 -21.98 -6.86
N ILE A 11 -63.52 -21.84 -6.17
CA ILE A 11 -62.71 -20.60 -6.22
C ILE A 11 -61.60 -20.65 -7.29
N CYS A 12 -61.22 -21.84 -7.77
CA CYS A 12 -60.12 -21.96 -8.74
C CYS A 12 -60.49 -21.67 -10.21
N LEU A 13 -61.78 -21.48 -10.55
CA LEU A 13 -62.21 -21.32 -11.95
C LEU A 13 -62.57 -19.89 -12.37
N VAL A 14 -62.69 -18.94 -11.43
CA VAL A 14 -63.07 -17.55 -11.76
C VAL A 14 -61.86 -16.61 -11.85
N LEU A 15 -60.71 -16.99 -11.30
CA LEU A 15 -59.49 -16.16 -11.34
C LEU A 15 -58.67 -16.29 -12.64
N SER A 16 -59.00 -17.21 -13.54
CA SER A 16 -58.24 -17.43 -14.78
C SER A 16 -58.72 -16.59 -15.98
N ILE A 17 -59.84 -15.86 -15.88
CA ILE A 17 -60.39 -15.10 -17.01
C ILE A 17 -60.07 -13.59 -16.95
N ILE A 18 -59.63 -13.06 -15.80
CA ILE A 18 -59.27 -11.63 -15.68
C ILE A 18 -57.82 -11.35 -16.15
N SER A 19 -56.99 -12.38 -16.32
CA SER A 19 -55.57 -12.20 -16.66
C SER A 19 -55.27 -12.01 -18.15
N ILE A 20 -56.23 -12.17 -19.06
CA ILE A 20 -55.99 -12.05 -20.51
C ILE A 20 -56.43 -10.68 -21.08
N GLY A 21 -57.27 -9.93 -20.37
CA GLY A 21 -57.82 -8.65 -20.85
C GLY A 21 -56.96 -7.40 -20.65
N TYR A 22 -55.94 -7.44 -19.77
CA TYR A 22 -55.18 -6.24 -19.41
C TYR A 22 -53.84 -6.07 -20.15
N ILE A 23 -53.47 -7.01 -21.04
CA ILE A 23 -52.20 -6.94 -21.77
C ILE A 23 -52.31 -6.10 -23.07
N LEU A 24 -53.51 -5.71 -23.51
CA LEU A 24 -53.68 -5.08 -24.83
C LEU A 24 -54.11 -3.60 -24.87
N SER A 25 -54.09 -2.87 -23.75
CA SER A 25 -54.56 -1.47 -23.80
C SER A 25 -53.85 -0.50 -22.85
N VAL A 26 -52.54 -0.33 -23.03
CA VAL A 26 -51.89 0.96 -22.71
C VAL A 26 -50.94 1.31 -23.86
N LYS A 27 -51.48 2.05 -24.83
CA LYS A 27 -50.68 2.81 -25.81
C LYS A 27 -49.90 3.90 -25.06
N GLY A 28 -48.69 3.58 -24.65
CA GLY A 28 -47.68 4.58 -24.31
C GLY A 28 -47.32 5.38 -25.56
N LYS A 29 -47.44 6.70 -25.51
CA LYS A 29 -46.92 7.61 -26.54
C LYS A 29 -45.42 7.32 -26.76
N PRO A 30 -44.88 7.40 -27.98
CA PRO A 30 -43.45 7.23 -28.20
C PRO A 30 -42.72 8.32 -27.43
N GLN A 31 -42.08 7.95 -26.32
CA GLN A 31 -41.06 8.79 -25.72
C GLN A 31 -39.89 8.80 -26.70
N THR A 32 -39.60 9.98 -27.21
CA THR A 32 -38.36 10.33 -27.91
C THR A 32 -37.20 9.88 -27.04
N GLY A 33 -36.66 8.69 -27.34
CA GLY A 33 -35.45 8.18 -26.72
C GLY A 33 -34.32 9.13 -27.04
N LYS A 34 -33.96 10.00 -26.10
CA LYS A 34 -32.61 10.55 -26.08
C LYS A 34 -31.69 9.35 -25.88
N THR A 35 -31.06 8.91 -26.96
CA THR A 35 -29.90 8.03 -26.92
C THR A 35 -28.82 8.74 -26.13
N GLY A 36 -28.83 8.55 -24.81
CA GLY A 36 -27.65 8.83 -24.00
C GLY A 36 -26.59 7.86 -24.49
N TYR A 37 -25.58 8.38 -25.19
CA TYR A 37 -24.36 7.63 -25.44
C TYR A 37 -23.93 7.01 -24.10
N PRO A 38 -23.57 5.71 -24.04
CA PRO A 38 -22.95 5.19 -22.84
C PRO A 38 -21.74 6.10 -22.56
N LEU A 39 -21.70 6.70 -21.36
CA LEU A 39 -20.48 7.38 -20.94
C LEU A 39 -19.34 6.38 -21.12
N PRO A 40 -18.19 6.80 -21.67
CA PRO A 40 -17.03 5.93 -21.72
C PRO A 40 -16.80 5.38 -20.31
N LEU A 41 -16.75 4.05 -20.18
CA LEU A 41 -16.25 3.42 -18.96
C LEU A 41 -14.88 4.06 -18.70
N ALA A 42 -14.73 4.71 -17.56
CA ALA A 42 -13.44 5.24 -17.16
C ALA A 42 -12.46 4.07 -17.11
N ILE A 43 -11.57 3.99 -18.10
CA ILE A 43 -10.52 2.98 -18.13
C ILE A 43 -9.61 3.31 -16.95
N ALA A 44 -9.54 2.40 -15.97
CA ALA A 44 -8.64 2.53 -14.85
C ALA A 44 -7.20 2.72 -15.39
N LYS A 45 -6.52 3.77 -14.95
CA LYS A 45 -5.12 4.00 -15.33
C LYS A 45 -4.31 2.77 -14.90
N PRO A 46 -3.49 2.16 -15.77
CA PRO A 46 -2.67 1.02 -15.37
C PRO A 46 -1.74 1.44 -14.21
N PRO A 47 -1.47 0.53 -13.26
CA PRO A 47 -0.57 0.82 -12.16
C PRO A 47 0.81 1.21 -12.68
N GLN A 48 1.42 2.20 -12.04
CA GLN A 48 2.77 2.61 -12.35
C GLN A 48 3.74 1.64 -11.67
N GLU A 49 4.76 1.19 -12.41
CA GLU A 49 5.75 0.24 -11.90
C GLU A 49 7.15 0.85 -11.96
N ILE A 50 7.92 0.68 -10.88
CA ILE A 50 9.33 1.08 -10.77
C ILE A 50 10.10 -0.13 -10.26
N SER A 51 11.19 -0.49 -10.93
CA SER A 51 12.04 -1.63 -10.55
C SER A 51 13.50 -1.20 -10.36
N VAL A 52 14.15 -1.75 -9.35
CA VAL A 52 15.57 -1.52 -9.03
C VAL A 52 16.23 -2.87 -8.74
N GLY A 53 17.38 -3.13 -9.34
CA GLY A 53 18.17 -4.34 -9.08
C GLY A 53 19.10 -4.18 -7.87
N SER A 54 19.43 -5.29 -7.22
CA SER A 54 20.44 -5.36 -6.19
C SER A 54 21.85 -5.10 -6.76
N PRO A 55 22.80 -4.63 -5.94
CA PRO A 55 24.22 -4.51 -6.28
C PRO A 55 24.82 -5.76 -6.92
N ASP A 56 24.49 -6.97 -6.42
CA ASP A 56 24.98 -8.24 -6.95
C ASP A 56 24.20 -8.73 -8.18
N GLY A 57 23.10 -8.05 -8.51
CA GLY A 57 22.19 -8.36 -9.60
C GLY A 57 21.28 -9.55 -9.35
N ASN A 58 21.31 -10.22 -8.20
CA ASN A 58 20.51 -11.44 -7.94
C ASN A 58 19.04 -11.16 -7.60
N TRP A 59 18.74 -9.94 -7.14
CA TRP A 59 17.41 -9.54 -6.68
C TRP A 59 16.92 -8.30 -7.43
N THR A 60 15.61 -8.20 -7.57
CA THR A 60 14.93 -7.00 -8.08
C THR A 60 13.81 -6.62 -7.11
N LEU A 61 13.78 -5.34 -6.72
CA LEU A 61 12.68 -4.73 -5.98
C LEU A 61 11.78 -4.01 -6.97
N THR A 62 10.52 -4.41 -7.05
CA THR A 62 9.48 -3.76 -7.87
C THR A 62 8.44 -3.10 -6.98
N MET A 63 8.27 -1.80 -7.13
CA MET A 63 7.15 -1.04 -6.57
C MET A 63 6.03 -0.95 -7.60
N LYS A 64 4.81 -1.31 -7.19
CA LYS A 64 3.57 -1.09 -7.95
C LYS A 64 2.74 -0.03 -7.24
N GLU A 65 2.39 1.01 -7.96
CA GLU A 65 1.56 2.13 -7.49
C GLU A 65 0.20 2.11 -8.19
N GLU A 66 -0.87 2.11 -7.40
CA GLU A 66 -2.24 2.25 -7.88
C GLU A 66 -2.91 3.46 -7.23
N LYS A 67 -3.15 4.50 -8.03
CA LYS A 67 -3.68 5.78 -7.57
C LYS A 67 -5.18 5.89 -7.81
N ASN A 68 -5.90 6.18 -6.73
CA ASN A 68 -7.31 6.58 -6.75
C ASN A 68 -7.45 8.07 -6.42
N LYS A 69 -8.68 8.58 -6.28
CA LYS A 69 -8.93 10.02 -6.06
C LYS A 69 -8.33 10.55 -4.76
N GLU A 70 -8.34 9.75 -3.71
CA GLU A 70 -7.99 10.18 -2.35
C GLU A 70 -6.73 9.50 -1.82
N THR A 71 -6.44 8.29 -2.32
CA THR A 71 -5.39 7.43 -1.79
C THR A 71 -4.50 6.87 -2.89
N ILE A 72 -3.30 6.45 -2.50
CA ILE A 72 -2.36 5.72 -3.33
C ILE A 72 -2.04 4.40 -2.64
N SER A 73 -2.23 3.29 -3.34
CA SER A 73 -1.87 1.96 -2.87
C SER A 73 -0.49 1.58 -3.41
N TYR A 74 0.42 1.24 -2.51
CA TYR A 74 1.77 0.80 -2.82
C TYR A 74 1.94 -0.67 -2.46
N ARG A 75 2.54 -1.44 -3.37
CA ARG A 75 2.98 -2.81 -3.14
C ARG A 75 4.41 -2.98 -3.59
N PHE A 76 5.22 -3.63 -2.76
CA PHE A 76 6.64 -3.89 -3.01
C PHE A 76 6.87 -5.38 -3.12
N LEU A 77 7.38 -5.81 -4.26
CA LEU A 77 7.67 -7.18 -4.58
C LEU A 77 9.17 -7.38 -4.74
N ILE A 78 9.69 -8.47 -4.18
CA ILE A 78 11.04 -8.95 -4.45
C ILE A 78 10.95 -10.12 -5.42
N SER A 79 11.76 -10.07 -6.47
CA SER A 79 12.02 -11.22 -7.34
C SER A 79 13.49 -11.55 -7.45
N ASN A 80 13.80 -12.80 -7.79
CA ASN A 80 15.15 -13.21 -8.18
C ASN A 80 15.25 -13.33 -9.72
N ASN A 81 16.48 -13.37 -10.25
CA ASN A 81 16.72 -13.41 -11.71
C ASN A 81 16.05 -14.55 -12.47
N ASP A 82 15.77 -15.66 -11.81
CA ASP A 82 15.10 -16.81 -12.41
C ASP A 82 13.57 -16.71 -12.34
N ASP A 83 13.03 -15.63 -11.75
CA ASP A 83 11.60 -15.40 -11.43
C ASP A 83 10.94 -16.55 -10.63
N ILE A 84 11.75 -17.44 -10.03
CA ILE A 84 11.29 -18.55 -9.18
C ILE A 84 10.76 -17.99 -7.85
N PHE A 85 11.39 -16.93 -7.36
CA PHE A 85 10.94 -16.19 -6.19
C PHE A 85 10.26 -14.92 -6.66
N ASN A 86 8.98 -14.74 -6.31
CA ASN A 86 8.27 -13.48 -6.49
C ASN A 86 7.33 -13.31 -5.29
N LYS A 87 7.70 -12.44 -4.35
CA LYS A 87 7.02 -12.29 -3.07
C LYS A 87 6.77 -10.82 -2.77
N GLU A 88 5.53 -10.52 -2.38
CA GLU A 88 5.21 -9.22 -1.79
C GLU A 88 5.82 -9.15 -0.38
N ILE A 89 6.68 -8.16 -0.15
CA ILE A 89 7.37 -7.96 1.14
C ILE A 89 6.80 -6.79 1.94
N PHE A 90 6.06 -5.90 1.29
CA PHE A 90 5.46 -4.74 1.92
C PHE A 90 4.29 -4.19 1.11
N ALA A 91 3.25 -3.74 1.80
CA ALA A 91 2.14 -3.02 1.21
C ALA A 91 1.67 -1.91 2.14
N LYS A 92 1.33 -0.76 1.57
CA LYS A 92 0.81 0.39 2.34
C LYS A 92 -0.12 1.22 1.49
N ILE A 93 -1.20 1.70 2.11
CA ILE A 93 -2.12 2.68 1.51
C ILE A 93 -1.84 4.03 2.16
N LEU A 94 -1.58 5.04 1.33
CA LEU A 94 -1.29 6.41 1.76
C LEU A 94 -2.32 7.39 1.22
N SER A 95 -2.36 8.58 1.82
CA SER A 95 -3.05 9.73 1.24
C SER A 95 -2.42 10.11 -0.09
N SER A 96 -3.21 10.67 -1.01
CA SER A 96 -2.73 11.22 -2.28
C SER A 96 -1.74 12.38 -2.15
N THR A 97 -1.56 12.93 -0.95
CA THR A 97 -0.56 13.97 -0.61
C THR A 97 0.79 13.41 -0.16
N ASP A 98 0.83 12.13 0.19
CA ASP A 98 2.03 11.44 0.66
C ASP A 98 2.54 10.50 -0.44
N ALA A 99 3.79 10.08 -0.36
CA ALA A 99 4.40 9.22 -1.36
C ALA A 99 5.40 8.25 -0.73
N LEU A 100 5.36 6.99 -1.18
CA LEU A 100 6.43 6.02 -0.96
C LEU A 100 7.36 5.99 -2.17
N SER A 101 8.65 5.83 -1.90
CA SER A 101 9.70 5.85 -2.92
C SER A 101 10.78 4.81 -2.64
N ILE A 102 11.46 4.38 -3.71
CA ILE A 102 12.66 3.57 -3.68
C ILE A 102 13.88 4.50 -3.81
N PRO A 103 14.66 4.74 -2.74
CA PRO A 103 15.89 5.52 -2.80
C PRO A 103 16.96 4.81 -3.66
N ALA A 104 17.92 5.57 -4.21
CA ALA A 104 18.95 5.03 -5.10
C ALA A 104 19.81 3.93 -4.45
N ASN A 105 19.96 3.96 -3.13
CA ASN A 105 20.69 2.97 -2.34
C ASN A 105 19.76 2.12 -1.48
N THR A 106 18.68 1.63 -2.07
CA THR A 106 17.66 0.83 -1.37
C THR A 106 18.24 -0.49 -0.83
N PHE A 107 19.02 -1.24 -1.61
CA PHE A 107 19.56 -2.54 -1.20
C PHE A 107 20.76 -2.39 -0.26
N SER A 108 20.80 -3.21 0.80
CA SER A 108 21.98 -3.32 1.66
C SER A 108 23.15 -3.92 0.89
N PRO A 109 24.40 -3.66 1.30
CA PRO A 109 25.58 -4.19 0.60
C PRO A 109 25.67 -5.72 0.52
N ASP A 110 24.90 -6.44 1.34
CA ASP A 110 24.80 -7.91 1.37
C ASP A 110 23.44 -8.44 0.91
N ASP A 111 22.62 -7.58 0.30
CA ASP A 111 21.31 -7.91 -0.30
C ASP A 111 20.29 -8.58 0.62
N LYS A 112 20.47 -8.44 1.95
CA LYS A 112 19.54 -8.97 2.94
C LYS A 112 18.38 -8.04 3.23
N TYR A 113 18.58 -6.74 3.03
CA TYR A 113 17.62 -5.72 3.42
C TYR A 113 17.38 -4.71 2.30
N VAL A 114 16.17 -4.12 2.32
CA VAL A 114 15.84 -2.95 1.51
C VAL A 114 15.40 -1.80 2.39
N PHE A 115 15.76 -0.60 1.97
CA PHE A 115 15.45 0.68 2.60
C PHE A 115 14.45 1.46 1.74
N LEU A 116 13.35 1.90 2.34
CA LEU A 116 12.29 2.69 1.69
C LEU A 116 12.11 4.03 2.39
N LYS A 117 11.66 5.03 1.62
CA LYS A 117 11.34 6.36 2.12
C LYS A 117 9.89 6.71 1.82
N GLU A 118 9.18 7.12 2.85
CA GLU A 118 7.88 7.77 2.76
C GLU A 118 8.03 9.26 3.02
N THR A 119 7.55 10.07 2.10
CA THR A 119 7.50 11.52 2.23
C THR A 119 6.05 11.91 2.46
N GLY A 120 5.77 12.61 3.55
CA GLY A 120 4.43 13.10 3.86
C GLY A 120 4.41 14.50 4.43
N LEU A 121 3.21 15.03 4.64
CA LEU A 121 3.03 16.39 5.18
C LEU A 121 3.63 16.58 6.58
N ASN A 122 3.75 15.49 7.35
CA ASN A 122 4.30 15.50 8.71
C ASN A 122 5.81 15.23 8.77
N GLY A 123 6.47 15.17 7.61
CA GLY A 123 7.89 14.83 7.48
C GLY A 123 8.11 13.44 6.88
N ASP A 124 9.37 13.04 6.84
CA ASP A 124 9.80 11.81 6.20
C ASP A 124 9.80 10.63 7.19
N ALA A 125 9.29 9.49 6.74
CA ALA A 125 9.38 8.21 7.42
C ALA A 125 10.28 7.24 6.64
N TYR A 126 11.02 6.41 7.37
CA TYR A 126 12.06 5.56 6.81
C TYR A 126 11.87 4.13 7.28
N PHE A 127 11.83 3.20 6.33
CA PHE A 127 11.53 1.80 6.61
C PHE A 127 12.67 0.89 6.16
N VAL A 128 12.93 -0.16 6.92
CA VAL A 128 13.79 -1.28 6.52
C VAL A 128 12.99 -2.58 6.54
N LEU A 129 13.16 -3.38 5.49
CA LEU A 129 12.47 -4.65 5.26
C LEU A 129 13.50 -5.72 4.91
N SER A 130 13.22 -6.99 5.21
CA SER A 130 14.03 -8.10 4.71
C SER A 130 13.68 -8.40 3.25
N VAL A 131 14.69 -8.65 2.41
CA VAL A 131 14.53 -9.12 1.03
C VAL A 131 13.80 -10.46 0.97
N SER A 132 14.03 -11.35 1.96
CA SER A 132 13.32 -12.63 2.09
C SER A 132 11.82 -12.48 2.40
N GLY A 133 11.39 -11.29 2.86
CA GLY A 133 10.08 -11.06 3.44
C GLY A 133 9.84 -11.83 4.74
N GLU A 134 10.90 -12.30 5.41
CA GLU A 134 10.84 -12.86 6.76
C GLU A 134 11.05 -11.76 7.82
N SER A 135 10.83 -12.10 9.09
CA SER A 135 11.07 -11.18 10.20
C SER A 135 12.55 -10.85 10.35
N ILE A 136 12.85 -9.56 10.55
CA ILE A 136 14.21 -9.05 10.76
C ILE A 136 14.72 -9.45 12.14
N SER A 137 13.86 -9.34 13.16
CA SER A 137 14.17 -9.75 14.53
C SER A 137 12.88 -10.11 15.25
N GLY A 138 12.82 -11.31 15.84
CA GLY A 138 11.61 -11.84 16.45
C GLY A 138 10.44 -11.87 15.46
N ASN A 139 9.37 -11.12 15.76
CA ASN A 139 8.17 -11.02 14.93
C ASN A 139 8.11 -9.72 14.09
N ILE A 140 9.19 -8.94 14.04
CA ILE A 140 9.20 -7.64 13.37
C ILE A 140 9.53 -7.84 11.89
N GLN A 141 8.55 -7.61 11.00
CA GLN A 141 8.74 -7.71 9.55
C GLN A 141 9.21 -6.39 8.91
N THR A 142 8.88 -5.26 9.53
CA THR A 142 9.23 -3.92 9.05
C THR A 142 9.76 -3.10 10.22
N LEU A 143 10.93 -2.49 10.04
CA LEU A 143 11.49 -1.53 11.00
C LEU A 143 11.16 -0.12 10.54
N ASP A 144 10.31 0.58 11.30
CA ASP A 144 10.10 2.02 11.17
C ASP A 144 11.20 2.76 11.93
N ILE A 145 12.25 3.18 11.21
CA ILE A 145 13.40 3.89 11.79
C ILE A 145 12.94 5.21 12.41
N SER A 146 12.04 5.94 11.75
CA SER A 146 11.59 7.25 12.24
C SER A 146 10.83 7.12 13.56
N GLY A 147 9.90 6.17 13.64
CA GLY A 147 9.16 5.88 14.86
C GLY A 147 10.06 5.42 16.01
N LEU A 148 10.97 4.48 15.73
CA LEU A 148 11.93 3.97 16.72
C LEU A 148 12.89 5.07 17.21
N PHE A 149 13.34 5.95 16.32
CA PHE A 149 14.24 7.05 16.67
C PHE A 149 13.52 8.09 17.54
N ALA A 150 12.32 8.53 17.13
CA ALA A 150 11.54 9.53 17.86
C ALA A 150 11.18 9.07 19.28
N ALA A 151 10.96 7.76 19.47
CA ALA A 151 10.71 7.18 20.79
C ALA A 151 11.91 7.28 21.75
N LYS A 152 13.14 7.26 21.22
CA LYS A 152 14.39 7.24 22.01
C LYS A 152 15.07 8.60 22.14
N TYR A 153 14.90 9.48 21.15
CA TYR A 153 15.69 10.71 21.00
C TYR A 153 14.80 11.93 20.77
N GLN A 154 14.08 12.37 21.81
CA GLN A 154 13.17 13.51 21.73
C GLN A 154 13.87 14.86 21.46
N ASP A 155 15.16 14.96 21.80
CA ASP A 155 15.97 16.17 21.60
C ASP A 155 16.50 16.30 20.16
N TYR A 156 16.24 15.32 19.29
CA TYR A 156 16.75 15.28 17.93
C TYR A 156 15.63 15.03 16.92
N LYS A 157 15.82 15.52 15.70
CA LYS A 157 14.92 15.28 14.56
C LYS A 157 15.73 14.71 13.42
N ILE A 158 15.23 13.63 12.81
CA ILE A 158 15.83 13.11 11.58
C ILE A 158 15.65 14.19 10.48
N THR A 159 16.75 14.51 9.82
CA THR A 159 16.77 15.42 8.67
C THR A 159 17.00 14.69 7.37
N ASP A 160 17.74 13.58 7.43
CA ASP A 160 17.95 12.72 6.29
C ASP A 160 18.40 11.33 6.75
N VAL A 161 18.16 10.34 5.91
CA VAL A 161 18.72 8.99 6.04
C VAL A 161 19.42 8.69 4.74
N THR A 162 20.75 8.75 4.75
CA THR A 162 21.58 8.65 3.54
C THR A 162 21.72 7.20 3.06
N GLY A 163 20.93 6.27 3.57
CA GLY A 163 20.95 4.83 3.31
C GLY A 163 22.09 4.09 4.03
N TRP A 164 22.73 3.13 3.35
CA TRP A 164 23.64 2.17 3.98
C TRP A 164 25.04 2.74 4.25
N GLY A 165 25.49 2.66 5.51
CA GLY A 165 26.87 2.94 5.93
C GLY A 165 27.73 1.68 6.05
N GLY A 166 27.14 0.51 5.85
CA GLY A 166 27.78 -0.80 5.93
C GLY A 166 26.74 -1.92 5.91
N VAL A 167 27.20 -3.17 6.04
CA VAL A 167 26.32 -4.34 6.12
C VAL A 167 25.41 -4.20 7.35
N GLY A 168 24.10 -4.14 7.11
CA GLY A 168 23.09 -3.99 8.17
C GLY A 168 23.15 -2.66 8.94
N LEU A 169 23.85 -1.64 8.41
CA LEU A 169 24.01 -0.34 9.08
C LEU A 169 23.43 0.78 8.22
N VAL A 170 22.47 1.52 8.77
CA VAL A 170 21.85 2.68 8.14
C VAL A 170 22.37 3.97 8.78
N VAL A 171 22.70 4.98 7.96
CA VAL A 171 23.19 6.28 8.42
C VAL A 171 22.04 7.27 8.52
N ILE A 172 21.92 7.90 9.69
CA ILE A 172 20.87 8.85 10.02
C ILE A 172 21.51 10.18 10.37
N ASN A 173 21.08 11.25 9.70
CA ASN A 173 21.52 12.61 9.93
C ASN A 173 20.44 13.39 10.69
N THR A 174 20.84 14.12 11.73
CA THR A 174 19.89 14.80 12.61
C THR A 174 20.20 16.26 12.83
N ASP A 175 19.15 17.00 13.19
CA ASP A 175 19.24 18.31 13.81
C ASP A 175 18.76 18.24 15.26
N LYS A 176 19.18 19.19 16.09
CA LYS A 176 18.65 19.34 17.44
C LYS A 176 17.23 19.90 17.36
N ALA A 177 16.33 19.40 18.20
CA ALA A 177 14.96 19.91 18.29
C ALA A 177 14.91 21.40 18.68
N SER A 178 15.89 21.86 19.47
CA SER A 178 16.09 23.26 19.85
C SER A 178 16.69 24.14 18.74
N GLY A 179 17.02 23.56 17.59
CA GLY A 179 17.74 24.22 16.50
C GLY A 179 19.25 23.93 16.50
N GLY A 180 19.83 24.00 15.31
CA GLY A 180 21.25 23.70 15.04
C GLY A 180 21.52 22.24 14.68
N VAL A 181 22.71 22.01 14.13
CA VAL A 181 23.13 20.70 13.64
C VAL A 181 23.27 19.69 14.79
N GLY A 182 22.66 18.52 14.62
CA GLY A 182 22.77 17.38 15.50
C GLY A 182 23.89 16.42 15.07
N PRO A 183 24.18 15.40 15.88
CA PRO A 183 25.07 14.31 15.50
C PRO A 183 24.44 13.43 14.41
N SER A 184 25.24 12.58 13.77
CA SER A 184 24.70 11.43 13.03
C SER A 184 24.56 10.22 13.93
N PHE A 185 23.77 9.25 13.49
CA PHE A 185 23.61 7.96 14.13
C PHE A 185 23.81 6.85 13.11
N TRP A 186 24.38 5.75 13.56
CA TRP A 186 24.20 4.47 12.90
C TRP A 186 23.01 3.75 13.51
N PHE A 187 22.18 3.17 12.67
CA PHE A 187 21.14 2.23 13.06
C PHE A 187 21.54 0.83 12.61
N GLU A 188 21.73 -0.06 13.57
CA GLU A 188 22.08 -1.46 13.33
C GLU A 188 20.79 -2.28 13.19
N VAL A 189 20.51 -2.73 11.97
CA VAL A 189 19.23 -3.35 11.58
C VAL A 189 18.91 -4.62 12.37
N PRO A 190 19.83 -5.59 12.56
CA PRO A 190 19.50 -6.83 13.27
C PRO A 190 19.11 -6.61 14.74
N SER A 191 19.79 -5.66 15.41
CA SER A 191 19.57 -5.39 16.84
C SER A 191 18.56 -4.29 17.11
N GLY A 192 18.26 -3.44 16.13
CA GLY A 192 17.45 -2.24 16.30
C GLY A 192 18.14 -1.14 17.14
N VAL A 193 19.47 -1.21 17.30
CA VAL A 193 20.22 -0.28 18.15
C VAL A 193 20.68 0.94 17.37
N PHE A 194 20.53 2.11 18.00
CA PHE A 194 21.13 3.36 17.53
C PHE A 194 22.47 3.62 18.23
N VAL A 195 23.52 3.85 17.45
CA VAL A 195 24.84 4.27 17.89
C VAL A 195 25.03 5.73 17.50
N LYS A 196 25.10 6.62 18.50
CA LYS A 196 25.37 8.04 18.27
C LYS A 196 26.83 8.25 17.87
N LEU A 197 27.03 9.01 16.81
CA LEU A 197 28.36 9.39 16.34
C LEU A 197 28.75 10.76 16.91
N SER A 198 30.05 11.03 16.97
CA SER A 198 30.58 12.28 17.52
C SER A 198 30.25 13.50 16.64
N ASN A 199 30.18 13.29 15.32
CA ASN A 199 29.99 14.34 14.31
C ASN A 199 28.88 13.96 13.34
N ARG A 200 28.40 14.94 12.56
CA ARG A 200 27.53 14.70 11.41
C ARG A 200 28.32 14.15 10.23
N LEU A 201 27.75 13.17 9.53
CA LEU A 201 28.23 12.65 8.27
C LEU A 201 27.59 13.48 7.13
N ASN A 202 28.43 13.92 6.20
CA ASN A 202 28.04 14.67 5.00
C ASN A 202 27.87 13.74 3.81
#